data_AF-A0A432TW37-F1
#
_entry.id   AF-A0A432TW37-F1
#
_cell.length_a   1.000
_cell.length_b   1.000
_cell.length_c   1.000
_cell.angle_alpha   90.00
_cell.angle_beta   90.00
_cell.angle_gamma   90.00
#
_symmetry.space_group_name_H-M   'P 1'
#
loop_
_entity.id
_entity.type
_entity.pdbx_description
1 polymer ?
#
loop_
_entity_poly.entity_id
_entity_poly.type
_entity_poly.pdbx_seq_one_letter_code
_entity_poly.pdbx_strand_id
1 'polypeptide(L)'
;MKTIIKSLSAVLAVLSMAFGVTSTAQAEGYGKQKVAYHINYDDAKRQVGALRNAQNHINAVGAENLDLRFIMHGKGLSMLLL
;
A
#
# COMPACT_ATOMS: atom_id res chain seq x y z
N MET A 1 -5.02 30.06 46.99
CA MET A 1 -5.39 30.15 45.56
C MET A 1 -4.26 29.74 44.62
N LYS A 2 -3.07 30.37 44.67
CA LYS A 2 -1.93 30.04 43.78
C LYS A 2 -1.43 28.58 43.89
N THR A 3 -1.46 27.99 45.08
CA THR A 3 -1.07 26.59 45.33
C THR A 3 -2.07 25.59 44.74
N ILE A 4 -3.37 25.82 44.91
CA ILE A 4 -4.44 25.00 44.34
C ILE A 4 -4.41 25.01 42.80
N ILE A 5 -4.14 26.18 42.21
CA ILE A 5 -3.99 26.32 40.75
C ILE A 5 -2.79 25.51 40.24
N LYS A 6 -1.64 25.55 40.94
CA LYS A 6 -0.47 24.72 40.60
C LYS A 6 -0.75 23.22 40.68
N SER A 7 -1.46 22.78 41.73
CA SER A 7 -1.86 21.38 41.90
C SER A 7 -2.78 20.91 40.76
N LEU A 8 -3.73 21.76 40.35
CA LEU A 8 -4.67 21.45 39.30
C LEU A 8 -3.99 21.37 37.92
N SER A 9 -3.03 22.26 37.65
CA SER A 9 -2.21 22.21 36.43
C SER A 9 -1.35 20.95 36.37
N ALA A 10 -0.81 20.49 37.50
CA ALA A 10 -0.02 19.26 37.57
C ALA A 10 -0.88 18.02 37.30
N VAL A 11 -2.10 17.97 37.85
CA VAL A 11 -3.05 16.88 37.56
C VAL A 11 -3.44 16.88 36.08
N LEU A 12 -3.70 18.05 35.50
CA LEU A 12 -4.07 18.17 34.09
C LEU A 12 -2.94 17.73 33.15
N ALA A 13 -1.68 18.01 33.52
CA ALA A 13 -0.50 17.56 32.77
C ALA A 13 -0.27 16.04 32.84
N VAL A 14 -0.54 15.42 33.99
CA VAL A 14 -0.48 13.95 34.12
C VAL A 14 -1.64 13.30 33.36
N LEU A 15 -2.82 13.91 33.37
CA LEU A 15 -3.98 13.44 32.65
C LEU A 15 -3.77 13.51 31.13
N SER A 16 -3.18 14.58 30.61
CA SER A 16 -2.87 14.68 29.18
C SER A 16 -1.79 13.70 28.72
N MET A 17 -0.87 13.29 29.60
CA MET A 17 0.07 12.19 29.33
C MET A 17 -0.61 10.81 29.36
N ALA A 18 -1.56 10.59 30.28
CA ALA A 18 -2.30 9.33 30.40
C ALA A 18 -3.33 9.13 29.25
N PHE A 19 -3.89 10.22 28.73
CA PHE A 19 -4.82 10.22 27.60
C PHE A 19 -4.17 10.71 26.30
N GLY A 20 -2.83 10.71 26.23
CA GLY A 20 -2.10 11.02 25.01
C GLY A 20 -2.59 10.09 23.91
N VAL A 21 -3.44 10.63 23.03
CA VAL A 21 -4.14 9.91 21.98
C VAL A 21 -3.08 9.30 21.07
N THR A 22 -2.83 8.01 21.23
CA THR A 22 -2.14 7.22 20.23
C THR A 22 -3.11 7.02 19.09
N SER A 23 -3.28 8.04 18.25
CA SER A 23 -3.86 7.84 16.92
C SER A 23 -2.85 6.96 16.18
N THR A 24 -3.07 5.65 16.21
CA THR A 24 -2.40 4.76 15.27
C THR A 24 -2.88 5.22 13.90
N ALA A 25 -1.97 5.78 13.11
CA ALA A 25 -2.22 5.99 11.71
C ALA A 25 -2.36 4.59 11.09
N GLN A 26 -3.58 4.04 11.10
CA GLN A 26 -3.91 2.91 10.26
C GLN A 26 -3.74 3.41 8.83
N ALA A 27 -2.66 2.99 8.18
CA ALA A 27 -2.59 3.10 6.73
C ALA A 27 -3.81 2.33 6.22
N GLU A 28 -4.81 3.04 5.71
CA GLU A 28 -5.87 2.39 4.97
C GLU A 28 -5.20 1.54 3.88
N GLY A 29 -5.70 0.31 3.69
CA GLY A 29 -5.23 -0.54 2.62
C GLY A 29 -5.27 0.20 1.29
N TYR A 30 -4.45 -0.22 0.32
CA TYR A 30 -4.45 0.41 -0.99
C TYR A 30 -5.87 0.45 -1.57
N GLY A 31 -6.35 1.65 -1.91
CA GLY A 31 -7.63 1.82 -2.60
C GLY A 31 -7.61 1.20 -4.00
N LYS A 32 -8.74 1.22 -4.70
CA LYS A 32 -8.86 0.64 -6.04
C LYS A 32 -7.88 1.26 -7.04
N GLN A 33 -7.14 0.44 -7.79
CA GLN A 33 -6.14 0.87 -8.77
C GLN A 33 -6.43 0.28 -10.15
N LYS A 34 -6.13 1.05 -11.20
CA LYS A 34 -6.12 0.59 -12.59
C LYS A 34 -4.68 0.52 -13.08
N VAL A 35 -4.25 -0.65 -13.57
CA VAL A 35 -2.83 -0.91 -13.85
C VAL A 35 -2.68 -1.59 -15.21
N ALA A 36 -1.77 -1.07 -16.03
CA ALA A 36 -1.43 -1.67 -17.32
C ALA A 36 0.02 -2.16 -17.33
N TYR A 37 0.21 -3.45 -17.54
CA TYR A 37 1.52 -4.06 -17.78
C TYR A 37 1.78 -4.12 -19.28
N HIS A 38 2.74 -3.33 -19.74
CA HIS A 38 3.11 -3.28 -21.15
C HIS A 38 4.26 -4.24 -21.46
N ILE A 39 4.03 -5.19 -22.36
CA ILE A 39 4.98 -6.25 -22.70
C ILE A 39 5.26 -6.21 -24.20
N ASN A 40 6.53 -5.99 -24.57
CA ASN A 40 6.98 -5.88 -25.96
C ASN A 40 8.31 -6.60 -26.24
N TYR A 41 8.70 -7.54 -25.37
CA TYR A 41 9.94 -8.30 -25.43
C TYR A 41 9.65 -9.80 -25.35
N ASP A 42 10.56 -10.61 -25.89
CA ASP A 42 10.48 -12.08 -26.02
C ASP A 42 11.44 -12.84 -25.09
N ASP A 43 12.18 -12.13 -24.23
CA ASP A 43 13.02 -12.77 -23.23
C ASP A 43 12.15 -13.43 -22.14
N ALA A 44 12.17 -14.76 -22.09
CA ALA A 44 11.35 -15.56 -21.18
C ALA A 44 11.57 -15.19 -19.71
N LYS A 45 12.82 -14.94 -19.29
CA LYS A 45 13.13 -14.56 -17.90
C LYS A 45 12.48 -13.22 -17.54
N ARG A 46 12.53 -12.24 -18.44
CA ARG A 46 11.86 -10.94 -18.25
C ARG A 46 10.34 -11.09 -18.24
N GLN A 47 9.76 -11.92 -19.11
CA GLN A 47 8.32 -12.14 -19.16
C GLN A 47 7.81 -12.80 -17.86
N VAL A 48 8.49 -13.83 -17.37
CA VAL A 48 8.22 -14.42 -16.05
C VAL A 48 8.39 -13.39 -14.94
N GLY A 49 9.40 -12.52 -15.04
CA GLY A 49 9.58 -11.39 -14.13
C GLY A 49 8.40 -10.42 -14.11
N ALA A 50 7.79 -10.14 -15.27
CA ALA A 50 6.61 -9.29 -15.36
C ALA A 50 5.39 -9.94 -14.70
N LEU A 51 5.16 -11.23 -14.93
CA LEU A 51 4.10 -11.99 -14.25
C LEU A 51 4.29 -12.01 -12.73
N ARG A 52 5.52 -12.23 -12.26
CA ARG A 52 5.87 -12.16 -10.84
C ARG A 52 5.60 -10.77 -10.25
N ASN A 53 5.93 -9.70 -10.98
CA ASN A 53 5.65 -8.35 -10.52
C ASN A 53 4.14 -8.06 -10.45
N ALA A 54 3.36 -8.55 -11.41
CA ALA A 54 1.89 -8.46 -11.36
C ALA A 54 1.31 -9.23 -10.16
N GLN A 55 1.80 -10.44 -9.89
CA GLN A 55 1.39 -11.20 -8.71
C GLN A 55 1.75 -10.49 -7.40
N ASN A 56 2.94 -9.90 -7.31
CA ASN A 56 3.34 -9.11 -6.15
C ASN A 56 2.41 -7.90 -5.94
N HIS A 57 1.96 -7.25 -7.02
CA HIS A 57 0.98 -6.16 -6.96
C HIS A 57 -0.36 -6.66 -6.43
N ILE A 58 -0.85 -7.79 -6.95
CA ILE A 58 -2.07 -8.44 -6.45
C ILE A 58 -1.96 -8.76 -4.97
N ASN A 59 -0.83 -9.32 -4.52
CA ASN A 59 -0.60 -9.66 -3.12
C ASN A 59 -0.58 -8.43 -2.20
N ALA A 60 -0.09 -7.30 -2.69
CA ALA A 60 0.01 -6.07 -1.90
C ALA A 60 -1.32 -5.30 -1.83
N VAL A 61 -2.09 -5.26 -2.91
CA VAL A 61 -3.28 -4.41 -3.05
C VAL A 61 -4.60 -5.17 -2.88
N GLY A 62 -4.61 -6.47 -3.14
CA GLY A 62 -5.82 -7.29 -3.22
C GLY A 62 -6.38 -7.34 -4.64
N ALA A 63 -6.80 -8.54 -5.07
CA ALA A 63 -7.31 -8.75 -6.42
C ALA A 63 -8.62 -7.97 -6.68
N GLU A 64 -9.45 -7.83 -5.65
CA GLU A 64 -10.70 -7.06 -5.65
C GLU A 64 -10.49 -5.54 -5.79
N ASN A 65 -9.27 -5.07 -5.51
CA ASN A 65 -8.88 -3.67 -5.60
C ASN A 65 -8.09 -3.35 -6.87
N LEU A 66 -7.92 -4.30 -7.80
CA LEU A 66 -7.15 -4.10 -9.03
C LEU A 66 -7.98 -4.34 -10.29
N ASP A 67 -7.97 -3.35 -11.19
CA ASP A 67 -8.28 -3.52 -12.61
C ASP A 67 -6.95 -3.62 -13.38
N LEU A 68 -6.39 -4.82 -13.42
CA LEU A 68 -5.08 -5.10 -14.03
C LEU A 68 -5.26 -5.60 -15.46
N ARG A 69 -4.51 -5.00 -16.41
CA ARG A 69 -4.52 -5.37 -17.82
C ARG A 69 -3.11 -5.61 -18.32
N PHE A 70 -2.91 -6.65 -19.12
CA PHE A 70 -1.69 -6.83 -19.91
C PHE A 70 -1.92 -6.28 -21.31
N ILE A 71 -1.04 -5.39 -21.75
CA ILE A 71 -1.02 -4.86 -23.11
C ILE A 71 0.20 -5.49 -23.79
N MET A 72 -0.08 -6.46 -24.65
CA MET A 72 0.95 -7.20 -25.37
C MET A 72 0.97 -6.77 -26.83
N HIS A 73 2.15 -6.48 -27.36
CA HIS A 73 2.33 -6.26 -28.79
C HIS A 73 3.74 -6.68 -29.24
N GLY A 74 3.91 -6.85 -30.56
CA GLY A 74 5.20 -7.22 -31.16
C GLY A 74 5.75 -8.52 -30.55
N LYS A 75 7.03 -8.49 -30.16
CA LYS A 75 7.71 -9.62 -29.51
C LYS A 75 7.05 -10.07 -28.20
N GLY A 76 6.31 -9.17 -27.53
CA GLY A 76 5.60 -9.47 -26.29
C GLY A 76 4.50 -10.52 -26.44
N LEU A 77 3.99 -10.77 -27.65
CA LEU A 77 3.01 -11.82 -27.91
C LEU A 77 3.55 -13.22 -27.60
N SER A 78 4.87 -13.41 -27.61
CA SER A 78 5.49 -14.69 -27.23
C SER A 78 5.18 -15.12 -25.79
N MET A 79 4.77 -14.19 -24.91
CA MET A 79 4.35 -14.50 -23.54
C MET A 79 3.12 -15.43 -23.49
N LEU A 80 2.31 -15.49 -24.55
CA LEU A 80 1.17 -16.40 -24.67
C LEU A 80 1.56 -17.87 -24.90
N LEU A 81 2.85 -18.12 -25.17
CA LEU A 81 3.40 -19.45 -25.44
C LEU A 81 4.17 -20.02 -24.23
N LEU A 82 4.24 -19.27 -23.13
CA LEU A 82 4.86 -19.73 -21.88
C LEU A 82 4.07 -20.84 -21.21
#